data_AF-A0A9W7ANJ5-F1
#
_entry.id   AF-A0A9W7ANJ5-F1
#
_cell.length_a   1.000
_cell.length_b   1.000
_cell.length_c   1.000
_cell.angle_alpha   90.00
_cell.angle_beta   90.00
_cell.angle_gamma   90.00
#
_symmetry.space_group_name_H-M   'P 1'
#
loop_
_entity.id
_entity.type
_entity.pdbx_description
1 polymer ?
#
loop_
_entity_poly.entity_id
_entity_poly.type
_entity_poly.pdbx_seq_one_letter_code
_entity_poly.pdbx_strand_id
1 'polypeptide(L)'
;MTSNFHHTLLAYTLGPFVIGVAMMIAYAILKQKGNVEASNSVFGCFLFMSFLILPSVGMKLFGMFGCRLFDSGYGSYLKVDYGIDCASEEHRLYETYAMGSILVYVVGIPLLYAVLLWRNRHLLDPGQKRLEEEYGEVEGLKKALEIRQRLEEQHQLMSSQFLYESYEPKYFWFEIFDTIRKQMLTGGLVVLGSGTLSQIIISMLLCLASMRVFAGCKPFIEERVGQFSEMSQWQIFFVMFASLLLRFNEMSDQFNIENKKAFDVILVGTQALSPAVILLMVLVKGQDATTKLARKVTKSKSRGKSEFVEDEEEVEEGVVQLVEMKNNTMVLGGRSDESRGG
;
A
#
# COMPACT_ATOMS: atom_id res chain seq x y z
N MET A 1 6.31 40.35 8.95
CA MET A 1 6.95 39.16 9.53
C MET A 1 7.46 38.31 8.39
N THR A 2 8.78 38.24 8.21
CA THR A 2 9.39 37.31 7.25
C THR A 2 9.14 35.88 7.75
N SER A 3 8.39 35.08 6.99
CA SER A 3 8.12 33.69 7.34
C SER A 3 9.42 32.89 7.27
N ASN A 4 10.03 32.58 8.41
CA ASN A 4 11.20 31.68 8.50
C ASN A 4 10.77 30.22 8.73
N PHE A 5 11.75 29.31 8.77
CA PHE A 5 11.49 27.90 9.06
C PHE A 5 10.84 27.63 10.42
N HIS A 6 11.15 28.41 11.47
CA HIS A 6 10.52 28.27 12.79
C HIS A 6 8.99 28.46 12.73
N HIS A 7 8.52 29.49 12.03
CA HIS A 7 7.07 29.71 11.85
C HIS A 7 6.42 28.59 11.03
N THR A 8 7.13 28.07 10.03
CA THR A 8 6.67 26.92 9.25
C THR A 8 6.54 25.69 10.14
N LEU A 9 7.52 25.40 11.00
CA LEU A 9 7.48 24.29 11.94
C LEU A 9 6.25 24.37 12.85
N LEU A 10 5.98 25.54 13.42
CA LEU A 10 4.81 25.77 14.29
C LEU A 10 3.50 25.55 13.53
N ALA A 11 3.38 26.04 12.29
CA ALA A 11 2.16 25.84 11.50
C ALA A 11 1.89 24.36 11.21
N TYR A 12 2.94 23.61 10.83
CA TYR A 12 2.85 22.18 10.51
C TYR A 12 2.58 21.30 11.73
N THR A 13 2.90 21.75 12.94
CA THR A 13 2.67 21.01 14.19
C THR A 13 1.37 21.42 14.86
N LEU A 14 1.18 22.72 15.12
CA LEU A 14 -0.01 23.25 15.80
C LEU A 14 -1.28 23.10 14.98
N GLY A 15 -1.23 23.27 13.65
CA GLY A 15 -2.40 23.14 12.78
C GLY A 15 -3.04 21.74 12.90
N PRO A 16 -2.30 20.66 12.59
CA PRO A 16 -2.77 19.30 12.79
C PRO A 16 -3.14 18.98 14.24
N PHE A 17 -2.42 19.54 15.22
CA PHE A 17 -2.76 19.34 16.63
C PHE A 17 -4.16 19.88 16.96
N VAL A 18 -4.45 21.12 16.60
CA VAL A 18 -5.74 21.77 16.87
C VAL A 18 -6.87 21.04 16.14
N ILE A 19 -6.66 20.66 14.88
CA ILE A 19 -7.64 19.87 14.12
C ILE A 19 -7.85 18.50 14.78
N GLY A 20 -6.78 17.84 15.23
CA GLY A 20 -6.83 16.58 15.97
C GLY A 20 -7.64 16.67 17.27
N VAL A 21 -7.38 17.71 18.08
CA VAL A 21 -8.13 17.97 19.32
C VAL A 21 -9.60 18.24 19.02
N ALA A 22 -9.91 19.04 18.00
CA ALA A 22 -11.29 19.31 17.58
C ALA A 22 -12.01 18.02 17.15
N MET A 23 -11.35 17.13 16.39
CA MET A 23 -11.89 15.82 16.02
C MET A 23 -12.13 14.93 17.25
N MET A 24 -11.23 14.94 18.24
CA MET A 24 -11.39 14.16 19.47
C MET A 24 -12.51 14.69 20.37
N ILE A 25 -12.70 16.01 20.42
CA ILE A 25 -13.86 16.62 21.11
C ILE A 25 -15.16 16.24 20.38
N ALA A 26 -15.19 16.32 19.05
CA ALA A 26 -16.35 15.91 18.26
C ALA A 26 -16.68 14.43 18.46
N TYR A 27 -15.66 13.55 18.48
CA TYR A 27 -15.79 12.14 18.84
C TYR A 27 -16.44 11.96 20.21
N ALA A 28 -15.94 12.64 21.24
CA ALA A 28 -16.48 12.53 22.60
C ALA A 28 -17.95 12.97 22.68
N ILE A 29 -18.32 14.07 22.01
CA ILE A 29 -19.70 14.57 21.96
C ILE A 29 -20.62 13.58 21.22
N LEU A 30 -20.21 13.07 20.05
CA LEU A 30 -21.00 12.12 19.28
C LEU A 30 -21.20 10.80 20.02
N LYS A 31 -20.16 10.32 20.70
CA LYS A 31 -20.21 9.15 21.56
C LYS A 31 -21.16 9.34 22.73
N GLN A 32 -21.14 10.51 23.39
CA GLN A 32 -22.09 10.83 24.46
C GLN A 32 -23.54 10.89 23.96
N LYS A 33 -23.77 11.37 22.74
CA LYS A 33 -25.10 11.40 22.10
C LYS A 33 -25.58 10.02 21.60
N GLY A 34 -24.77 8.96 21.74
CA GLY A 34 -25.11 7.62 21.30
C GLY A 34 -25.04 7.41 19.78
N ASN A 35 -24.49 8.36 19.01
CA ASN A 35 -24.31 8.21 17.56
C ASN A 35 -23.00 7.46 17.28
N VAL A 36 -23.07 6.13 17.35
CA VAL A 36 -21.88 5.26 17.26
C VAL A 36 -21.26 5.29 15.86
N GLU A 37 -22.08 5.29 14.81
CA GLU A 37 -21.60 5.32 13.42
C GLU A 37 -20.80 6.60 13.13
N ALA A 38 -21.37 7.78 13.39
CA ALA A 38 -20.67 9.04 13.18
C ALA A 38 -19.43 9.18 14.07
N SER A 39 -19.50 8.69 15.31
CA SER A 39 -18.35 8.68 16.23
C SER A 39 -17.20 7.83 15.66
N ASN A 40 -17.48 6.64 15.13
CA ASN A 40 -16.47 5.77 14.54
C ASN A 40 -15.89 6.37 13.26
N SER A 41 -16.70 7.00 12.41
CA SER A 41 -16.24 7.71 11.22
C SER A 41 -15.27 8.85 11.59
N VAL A 42 -15.61 9.68 12.57
CA VAL A 42 -14.72 10.78 13.03
C VAL A 42 -13.40 10.22 13.58
N PHE A 43 -13.45 9.14 14.36
CA PHE A 43 -12.23 8.52 14.88
C PHE A 43 -11.37 7.93 13.76
N GLY A 44 -11.98 7.28 12.76
CA GLY A 44 -11.28 6.78 11.58
C GLY A 44 -10.63 7.90 10.76
N CYS A 45 -11.35 9.00 10.53
CA CYS A 45 -10.79 10.20 9.89
C CYS A 45 -9.61 10.77 10.69
N PHE A 46 -9.70 10.82 12.02
CA PHE A 46 -8.59 11.25 12.87
C PHE A 46 -7.35 10.38 12.66
N LEU A 47 -7.50 9.05 12.74
CA LEU A 47 -6.38 8.11 12.57
C LEU A 47 -5.78 8.20 11.16
N PHE A 48 -6.62 8.29 10.12
CA PHE A 48 -6.16 8.41 8.74
C PHE A 48 -5.43 9.74 8.51
N MET A 49 -5.94 10.85 9.03
CA MET A 49 -5.27 12.14 8.95
C MET A 49 -3.95 12.16 9.72
N SER A 50 -3.88 11.54 10.91
CA SER A 50 -2.61 11.43 11.64
C SER A 50 -1.59 10.61 10.87
N PHE A 51 -2.01 9.55 10.16
CA PHE A 51 -1.15 8.76 9.30
C PHE A 51 -0.57 9.57 8.12
N LEU A 52 -1.41 10.35 7.43
CA LEU A 52 -0.98 11.17 6.29
C LEU A 52 -0.03 12.31 6.68
N ILE A 53 -0.26 12.91 7.83
CA ILE A 53 0.50 14.09 8.30
C ILE A 53 1.86 13.69 8.87
N LEU A 54 1.97 12.47 9.43
CA LEU A 54 3.15 11.99 10.13
C LEU A 54 4.46 12.06 9.31
N PRO A 55 4.54 11.66 8.02
CA PRO A 55 5.73 11.84 7.20
C PRO A 55 6.15 13.31 7.06
N SER A 56 5.20 14.21 6.80
CA SER A 56 5.48 15.63 6.56
C SER A 56 5.97 16.32 7.83
N VAL A 57 5.27 16.11 8.95
CA VAL A 57 5.62 16.69 10.25
C VAL A 57 6.93 16.11 10.77
N GLY A 58 7.12 14.78 10.65
CA GLY A 58 8.37 14.12 11.04
C GLY A 58 9.58 14.72 10.35
N MET A 59 9.55 14.92 9.02
CA MET A 59 10.65 15.55 8.28
C MET A 59 10.97 16.96 8.77
N LYS A 60 9.96 17.78 9.10
CA LYS A 60 10.17 19.14 9.62
C LYS A 60 10.77 19.12 11.02
N LEU A 61 10.25 18.25 11.89
CA LEU A 61 10.74 18.09 13.26
C LEU A 61 12.20 17.65 13.29
N PHE A 62 12.56 16.61 12.54
CA PHE A 62 13.93 16.16 12.47
C PHE A 62 14.85 17.16 11.76
N GLY A 63 14.32 17.93 10.80
CA GLY A 63 15.05 18.99 10.11
C GLY A 63 15.56 20.10 11.04
N MET A 64 14.92 20.31 12.20
CA MET A 64 15.36 21.30 13.20
C MET A 64 16.75 21.02 13.76
N PHE A 65 17.18 19.76 13.82
CA PHE A 65 18.48 19.37 14.38
C PHE A 65 19.60 19.35 13.33
N GLY A 66 19.29 19.71 12.09
CA GLY A 66 20.21 19.62 10.96
C GLY A 66 21.08 20.86 10.75
N CYS A 67 21.99 21.17 11.67
CA CYS A 67 22.90 22.31 11.54
C CYS A 67 24.12 22.01 10.66
N ARG A 68 24.62 23.03 9.96
CA ARG A 68 25.85 22.99 9.17
C ARG A 68 26.82 24.05 9.66
N LEU A 69 28.02 23.59 10.04
CA LEU A 69 29.14 24.47 10.35
C LEU A 69 29.77 25.00 9.05
N PHE A 70 30.02 26.30 9.01
CA PHE A 70 30.77 26.94 7.93
C PHE A 70 32.19 27.27 8.39
N ASP A 71 33.13 27.23 7.44
CA ASP A 71 34.55 27.50 7.71
C ASP A 71 34.78 28.95 8.18
N SER A 72 35.98 29.27 8.66
CA SER A 72 36.43 30.66 8.87
C SER A 72 35.61 31.52 9.84
N GLY A 73 34.97 30.90 10.85
CA GLY A 73 34.29 31.64 11.93
C GLY A 73 32.93 32.24 11.56
N TYR A 74 32.36 31.86 10.41
CA TYR A 74 31.02 32.31 10.00
C TYR A 74 29.90 31.75 10.90
N GLY A 75 30.15 30.71 11.70
CA GLY A 75 29.19 30.12 12.63
C GLY A 75 28.51 28.86 12.06
N SER A 76 27.46 28.40 12.74
CA SER A 76 26.69 27.21 12.38
C SER A 76 25.25 27.61 12.07
N TYR A 77 24.74 27.22 10.90
CA TYR A 77 23.40 27.61 10.45
C TYR A 77 22.56 26.40 10.10
N LEU A 78 21.24 26.56 10.23
CA LEU A 78 20.29 25.49 9.97
C LEU A 78 20.25 25.14 8.48
N LYS A 79 20.46 23.87 8.13
CA LYS A 79 20.59 23.43 6.71
C LYS A 79 19.33 23.66 5.87
N VAL A 80 18.15 23.61 6.51
CA VAL A 80 16.86 23.82 5.84
C VAL A 80 16.52 25.30 5.67
N ASP A 81 17.21 26.20 6.39
CA ASP A 81 17.06 27.64 6.31
C ASP A 81 18.32 28.33 6.88
N TYR A 82 19.28 28.64 6.00
CA TYR A 82 20.57 29.24 6.40
C TYR A 82 20.44 30.66 6.97
N GLY A 83 19.23 31.25 7.02
CA GLY A 83 18.97 32.50 7.73
C GLY A 83 18.91 32.34 9.26
N ILE A 84 18.93 31.10 9.77
CA ILE A 84 18.81 30.79 11.20
C ILE A 84 20.16 30.32 11.74
N ASP A 85 20.69 31.07 12.71
CA ASP A 85 21.90 30.74 13.46
C ASP A 85 21.58 29.69 14.54
N CYS A 86 22.26 28.54 14.47
CA CYS A 86 22.09 27.45 15.42
C CYS A 86 22.66 27.77 16.81
N ALA A 87 23.55 28.76 16.95
CA ALA A 87 24.05 29.21 18.24
C ALA A 87 23.07 30.15 18.96
N SER A 88 22.03 30.64 18.28
CA SER A 88 21.06 31.55 18.86
C SER A 88 20.19 30.89 19.95
N GLU A 89 19.83 31.67 20.97
CA GLU A 89 18.92 31.19 22.03
C GLU A 89 17.52 30.88 21.48
N GLU A 90 17.07 31.64 20.46
CA GLU A 90 15.81 31.38 19.77
C GLU A 90 15.80 29.97 19.18
N HIS A 91 16.85 29.58 18.44
CA HIS A 91 16.94 28.25 17.85
C HIS A 91 16.91 27.15 18.90
N ARG A 92 17.62 27.30 20.01
CA ARG A 92 17.63 26.34 21.14
C ARG A 92 16.24 26.12 21.75
N LEU A 93 15.41 27.15 21.79
CA LEU A 93 14.00 27.02 22.21
C LEU A 93 13.20 26.19 21.20
N TYR A 94 13.39 26.41 19.90
CA TYR A 94 12.72 25.63 18.86
C TYR A 94 13.22 24.18 18.77
N GLU A 95 14.48 23.90 19.06
CA GLU A 95 15.00 22.52 19.22
C GLU A 95 14.29 21.80 20.38
N THR A 96 14.15 22.48 21.52
CA THR A 96 13.44 21.92 22.69
C THR A 96 11.97 21.66 22.37
N TYR A 97 11.31 22.59 21.66
CA TYR A 97 9.95 22.42 21.16
C TYR A 97 9.83 21.24 20.19
N ALA A 98 10.78 21.10 19.25
CA ALA A 98 10.81 20.02 18.28
C ALA A 98 10.98 18.67 18.98
N MET A 99 11.83 18.57 20.01
CA MET A 99 12.01 17.36 20.81
C MET A 99 10.72 16.94 21.51
N GLY A 100 10.00 17.87 22.14
CA GLY A 100 8.69 17.59 22.73
C GLY A 100 7.66 17.15 21.68
N SER A 101 7.67 17.78 20.51
CA SER A 101 6.77 17.45 19.40
C SER A 101 7.10 16.09 18.75
N ILE A 102 8.36 15.66 18.73
CA ILE A 102 8.77 14.31 18.29
C ILE A 102 8.14 13.25 19.20
N LEU A 103 8.11 13.47 20.51
CA LEU A 103 7.44 12.53 21.43
C LEU A 103 5.94 12.42 21.12
N VAL A 104 5.28 13.52 20.79
CA VAL A 104 3.84 13.53 20.46
C VAL A 104 3.57 12.85 19.10
N TYR A 105 4.29 13.23 18.05
CA TYR A 105 3.98 12.79 16.69
C TYR A 105 4.74 11.52 16.29
N VAL A 106 6.05 11.52 16.41
CA VAL A 106 6.89 10.42 15.90
C VAL A 106 6.81 9.18 16.80
N VAL A 107 6.68 9.37 18.11
CA VAL A 107 6.56 8.26 19.07
C VAL A 107 5.10 8.01 19.45
N GLY A 108 4.35 9.06 19.76
CA GLY A 108 2.98 8.96 20.25
C GLY A 108 2.00 8.35 19.24
N ILE A 109 2.10 8.69 17.95
CA ILE A 109 1.19 8.14 16.92
C ILE A 109 1.44 6.64 16.70
N PRO A 110 2.68 6.14 16.47
CA PRO A 110 2.91 4.70 16.40
C PRO A 110 2.54 3.96 17.68
N LEU A 111 2.72 4.57 18.86
CA LEU A 111 2.29 3.98 20.12
C LEU A 111 0.76 3.92 20.24
N LEU A 112 0.04 4.94 19.76
CA LEU A 112 -1.42 4.89 19.67
C LEU A 112 -1.87 3.73 18.77
N TYR A 113 -1.28 3.59 17.58
CA TYR A 113 -1.58 2.48 16.68
C TYR A 113 -1.26 1.14 17.35
N ALA A 114 -0.10 1.03 18.00
CA ALA A 114 0.25 -0.12 18.82
C ALA A 114 -0.84 -0.47 19.82
N VAL A 115 -1.19 0.45 20.72
CA VAL A 115 -2.19 0.19 21.75
C VAL A 115 -3.53 -0.25 21.15
N LEU A 116 -3.98 0.40 20.07
CA LEU A 116 -5.23 0.03 19.39
C LEU A 116 -5.17 -1.39 18.80
N LEU A 117 -4.10 -1.72 18.08
CA LEU A 117 -3.93 -3.02 17.44
C LEU A 117 -3.72 -4.14 18.45
N TRP A 118 -2.88 -3.93 19.48
CA TRP A 118 -2.63 -4.93 20.52
C TRP A 118 -3.84 -5.19 21.40
N ARG A 119 -4.65 -4.17 21.71
CA ARG A 119 -5.89 -4.37 22.49
C ARG A 119 -6.90 -5.22 21.73
N ASN A 120 -6.94 -5.05 20.40
CA ASN A 120 -7.87 -5.76 19.52
C ASN A 120 -7.24 -6.99 18.85
N ARG A 121 -6.03 -7.43 19.26
CA ARG A 121 -5.27 -8.49 18.57
C ARG A 121 -6.04 -9.80 18.33
N HIS A 122 -6.94 -10.15 19.24
CA HIS A 122 -7.72 -11.38 19.18
C HIS A 122 -8.84 -11.30 18.13
N LEU A 123 -9.25 -10.08 17.76
CA LEU A 123 -10.20 -9.82 16.69
C LEU A 123 -9.48 -9.76 15.33
N LEU A 124 -8.22 -9.31 15.32
CA LEU A 124 -7.42 -9.14 14.11
C LEU A 124 -6.74 -10.43 13.65
N ASP A 125 -6.25 -11.25 14.58
CA ASP A 125 -5.65 -12.57 14.31
C ASP A 125 -6.51 -13.68 14.96
N PRO A 126 -7.44 -14.29 14.22
CA PRO A 126 -8.26 -15.40 14.70
C PRO A 126 -7.48 -16.73 14.83
N GLY A 127 -6.15 -16.69 14.71
CA GLY A 127 -5.27 -17.85 14.76
C GLY A 127 -4.97 -18.38 13.37
N GLN A 128 -4.53 -17.50 12.46
CA GLN A 128 -4.27 -17.85 11.06
C GLN A 128 -3.33 -19.06 10.91
N LYS A 129 -2.24 -19.14 11.70
CA LYS A 129 -1.30 -20.27 11.64
C LYS A 129 -1.96 -21.64 11.86
N ARG A 130 -2.87 -21.73 12.84
CA ARG A 130 -3.60 -22.97 13.11
C ARG A 130 -4.49 -23.36 11.92
N LEU A 131 -5.12 -22.38 11.27
CA LEU A 131 -5.96 -22.62 10.09
C LEU A 131 -5.14 -23.03 8.88
N GLU A 132 -3.94 -22.46 8.70
CA GLU A 132 -2.97 -22.85 7.66
C GLU A 132 -2.48 -24.30 7.87
N GLU A 133 -2.25 -24.71 9.12
CA GLU A 133 -1.87 -26.10 9.47
C GLU A 133 -3.01 -27.10 9.20
N GLU A 134 -4.26 -26.72 9.44
CA GLU A 134 -5.44 -27.60 9.31
C GLU A 134 -5.96 -27.71 7.87
N TYR A 135 -6.00 -26.61 7.11
CA TYR A 135 -6.62 -26.52 5.78
C TYR A 135 -5.64 -26.24 4.64
N GLY A 136 -4.35 -26.02 4.93
CA GLY A 136 -3.34 -25.56 3.99
C GLY A 136 -3.23 -24.03 3.91
N GLU A 137 -2.11 -23.53 3.38
CA GLU A 137 -1.74 -22.10 3.42
C GLU A 137 -2.80 -21.19 2.79
N VAL A 138 -3.22 -21.48 1.56
CA VAL A 138 -4.17 -20.62 0.80
C VAL A 138 -5.57 -20.63 1.42
N GLU A 139 -6.11 -21.81 1.72
CA GLU A 139 -7.47 -21.94 2.25
C GLU A 139 -7.55 -21.48 3.73
N GLY A 140 -6.49 -21.74 4.50
CA GLY A 140 -6.33 -21.27 5.88
C GLY A 140 -6.31 -19.74 5.97
N LEU A 141 -5.53 -19.07 5.10
CA LEU A 141 -5.50 -17.61 4.99
C LEU A 141 -6.88 -17.06 4.64
N LYS A 142 -7.56 -17.65 3.64
CA LYS A 142 -8.91 -17.22 3.23
C LYS A 142 -9.91 -17.30 4.38
N LYS A 143 -9.94 -18.42 5.11
CA LYS A 143 -10.80 -18.58 6.29
C LYS A 143 -10.45 -17.58 7.40
N ALA A 144 -9.18 -17.32 7.65
CA ALA A 144 -8.76 -16.34 8.65
C ALA A 144 -9.26 -14.92 8.30
N LEU A 145 -9.21 -14.54 7.02
CA LEU A 145 -9.74 -13.26 6.54
C LEU A 145 -11.27 -13.18 6.68
N GLU A 146 -12.00 -14.25 6.34
CA GLU A 146 -13.46 -14.29 6.50
C GLU A 146 -13.87 -14.15 7.98
N ILE A 147 -13.16 -14.79 8.91
CA ILE A 147 -13.44 -14.67 10.35
C ILE A 147 -13.16 -13.24 10.82
N ARG A 148 -12.02 -12.67 10.43
CA ARG A 148 -11.66 -11.29 10.76
C ARG A 148 -12.71 -10.30 10.27
N GLN A 149 -13.16 -10.41 9.02
CA GLN A 149 -14.19 -9.54 8.46
C GLN A 149 -15.49 -9.59 9.27
N ARG A 150 -15.96 -10.78 9.67
CA ARG A 150 -17.15 -10.92 10.52
C ARG A 150 -16.97 -10.27 11.90
N LEU A 151 -15.79 -10.42 12.50
CA LEU A 151 -15.48 -9.82 13.79
C LEU A 151 -15.40 -8.28 13.71
N GLU A 152 -14.90 -7.75 12.61
CA GLU A 152 -14.82 -6.31 12.33
C GLU A 152 -16.21 -5.68 12.21
N GLU A 153 -17.12 -6.33 11.48
CA GLU A 153 -18.52 -5.92 11.35
C GLU A 153 -19.23 -5.96 12.72
N GLN A 154 -19.04 -7.03 13.48
CA GLN A 154 -19.67 -7.21 14.80
C GLN A 154 -19.19 -6.19 15.84
N HIS A 155 -17.89 -5.85 15.84
CA HIS A 155 -17.28 -4.96 16.84
C HIS A 155 -17.08 -3.52 16.33
N GLN A 156 -17.57 -3.22 15.11
CA GLN A 156 -17.50 -1.90 14.48
C GLN A 156 -16.07 -1.33 14.42
N LEU A 157 -15.07 -2.16 14.11
CA LEU A 157 -13.65 -1.78 14.07
C LEU A 157 -13.22 -0.99 12.82
N MET A 158 -14.19 -0.59 11.99
CA MET A 158 -13.99 0.04 10.67
C MET A 158 -13.05 1.25 10.71
N SER A 159 -13.01 1.99 11.83
CA SER A 159 -12.15 3.17 11.98
C SER A 159 -10.65 2.89 11.85
N SER A 160 -10.20 1.67 12.21
CA SER A 160 -8.77 1.29 12.19
C SER A 160 -8.37 0.40 11.02
N GLN A 161 -9.30 0.11 10.10
CA GLN A 161 -9.11 -0.86 9.02
C GLN A 161 -7.87 -0.56 8.16
N PHE A 162 -7.66 0.71 7.81
CA PHE A 162 -6.53 1.12 6.97
C PHE A 162 -5.15 0.76 7.56
N LEU A 163 -5.04 0.57 8.89
CA LEU A 163 -3.77 0.21 9.53
C LEU A 163 -3.38 -1.25 9.28
N TYR A 164 -4.31 -2.12 8.93
CA TYR A 164 -4.08 -3.55 8.98
C TYR A 164 -4.65 -4.32 7.78
N GLU A 165 -5.44 -3.66 6.92
CA GLU A 165 -6.24 -4.28 5.86
C GLU A 165 -5.37 -4.90 4.77
N SER A 166 -4.25 -4.26 4.45
CA SER A 166 -3.32 -4.78 3.45
C SER A 166 -2.50 -5.97 3.93
N TYR A 167 -2.54 -6.28 5.23
CA TYR A 167 -1.68 -7.27 5.86
C TYR A 167 -2.45 -8.51 6.30
N GLU A 168 -1.78 -9.66 6.20
CA GLU A 168 -2.32 -10.92 6.70
C GLU A 168 -2.62 -10.83 8.21
N PRO A 169 -3.67 -11.52 8.70
CA PRO A 169 -4.05 -11.50 10.12
C PRO A 169 -2.89 -11.69 11.11
N LYS A 170 -1.98 -12.65 10.86
CA LYS A 170 -0.82 -12.94 11.72
C LYS A 170 0.20 -11.79 11.80
N TYR A 171 0.13 -10.83 10.88
CA TYR A 171 0.99 -9.65 10.79
C TYR A 171 0.23 -8.34 11.01
N PHE A 172 -0.85 -8.36 11.80
CA PHE A 172 -1.63 -7.16 12.14
C PHE A 172 -0.80 -5.97 12.66
N TRP A 173 0.38 -6.21 13.22
CA TRP A 173 1.30 -5.20 13.78
C TRP A 173 2.23 -4.56 12.74
N PHE A 174 2.24 -5.05 11.49
CA PHE A 174 3.28 -4.71 10.51
C PHE A 174 3.30 -3.22 10.15
N GLU A 175 2.15 -2.55 10.13
CA GLU A 175 2.09 -1.11 9.84
C GLU A 175 2.87 -0.26 10.85
N ILE A 176 2.97 -0.72 12.10
CA ILE A 176 3.73 -0.02 13.14
C ILE A 176 5.22 -0.11 12.83
N PHE A 177 5.69 -1.31 12.49
CA PHE A 177 7.05 -1.51 12.02
C PHE A 177 7.35 -0.63 10.80
N ASP A 178 6.46 -0.65 9.80
CA ASP A 178 6.68 0.10 8.57
C ASP A 178 6.66 1.62 8.81
N THR A 179 5.78 2.10 9.70
CA THR A 179 5.73 3.50 10.12
C THR A 179 7.02 3.93 10.84
N ILE A 180 7.53 3.14 11.80
CA ILE A 180 8.78 3.45 12.50
C ILE A 180 9.95 3.49 11.50
N ARG A 181 10.03 2.48 10.63
CA ARG A 181 11.03 2.40 9.56
C ARG A 181 10.98 3.64 8.65
N LYS A 182 9.79 4.03 8.18
CA LYS A 182 9.58 5.22 7.34
C LYS A 182 10.09 6.47 8.05
N GLN A 183 9.75 6.67 9.33
CA GLN A 183 10.19 7.84 10.11
C GLN A 183 11.71 7.89 10.30
N MET A 184 12.35 6.75 10.55
CA MET A 184 13.80 6.68 10.65
C MET A 184 14.49 7.03 9.33
N LEU A 185 13.99 6.49 8.20
CA LEU A 185 14.58 6.73 6.88
C LEU A 185 14.34 8.14 6.33
N THR A 186 13.24 8.81 6.69
CA THR A 186 12.94 10.16 6.18
C THR A 186 13.53 11.28 7.02
N GLY A 187 13.66 11.11 8.34
CA GLY A 187 14.14 12.18 9.22
C GLY A 187 14.95 11.72 10.43
N GLY A 188 14.67 10.56 11.02
CA GLY A 188 15.34 10.12 12.26
C GLY A 188 16.88 10.09 12.17
N LEU A 189 17.41 9.79 10.99
CA LEU A 189 18.85 9.77 10.73
C LEU A 189 19.53 11.14 10.83
N VAL A 190 18.81 12.26 10.74
CA VAL A 190 19.39 13.61 10.84
C VAL A 190 20.11 13.82 12.17
N VAL A 191 19.58 13.21 13.25
CA VAL A 191 20.13 13.28 14.61
C VAL A 191 21.50 12.59 14.72
N LEU A 192 21.83 11.67 13.81
CA LEU A 192 23.10 10.93 13.81
C LEU A 192 24.25 11.67 13.10
N GLY A 193 24.04 12.93 12.73
CA GLY A 193 25.03 13.76 12.04
C GLY A 193 24.69 13.92 10.56
N SER A 194 23.92 14.97 10.26
CA SER A 194 23.48 15.35 8.91
C SER A 194 24.65 15.46 7.93
N GLY A 195 24.62 14.67 6.86
CA GLY A 195 25.60 14.69 5.77
C GLY A 195 26.92 13.97 6.07
N THR A 196 26.99 13.18 7.15
CA THR A 196 28.15 12.33 7.44
C THR A 196 28.12 11.03 6.64
N LEU A 197 29.30 10.44 6.38
CA LEU A 197 29.39 9.11 5.76
C LEU A 197 28.74 8.04 6.63
N SER A 198 28.93 8.16 7.95
CA SER A 198 28.33 7.27 8.95
C SER A 198 26.81 7.25 8.87
N GLN A 199 26.16 8.41 8.67
CA GLN A 199 24.71 8.49 8.48
C GLN A 199 24.24 7.66 7.26
N ILE A 200 24.96 7.74 6.15
CA ILE A 200 24.64 6.96 4.93
C ILE A 200 24.83 5.46 5.18
N ILE A 201 25.91 5.07 5.87
CA ILE A 201 26.15 3.65 6.18
C ILE A 201 25.05 3.11 7.12
N ILE A 202 24.67 3.86 8.15
CA ILE A 202 23.59 3.48 9.07
C ILE A 202 22.26 3.38 8.33
N SER A 203 21.97 4.29 7.39
CA SER A 203 20.76 4.22 6.58
C SER A 203 20.73 2.97 5.70
N MET A 204 21.85 2.58 5.11
CA MET A 204 21.98 1.34 4.34
C MET A 204 21.75 0.10 5.21
N LEU A 205 22.33 0.05 6.42
CA LEU A 205 22.10 -1.05 7.36
C LEU A 205 20.63 -1.16 7.78
N LEU A 206 19.98 -0.02 8.02
CA LEU A 206 18.54 0.02 8.32
C LEU A 206 17.70 -0.49 7.13
N CYS A 207 18.07 -0.16 5.90
CA CYS A 207 17.41 -0.68 4.69
C CYS A 207 17.57 -2.20 4.58
N LEU A 208 18.77 -2.73 4.79
CA LEU A 208 19.03 -4.18 4.75
C LEU A 208 18.27 -4.94 5.85
N ALA A 209 18.27 -4.40 7.07
CA ALA A 209 17.50 -4.97 8.19
C ALA A 209 16.00 -4.98 7.86
N SER A 210 15.50 -3.88 7.29
CA SER A 210 14.11 -3.79 6.86
C SER A 210 13.77 -4.80 5.77
N MET A 211 14.61 -4.91 4.75
CA MET A 211 14.45 -5.88 3.67
C MET A 211 14.37 -7.32 4.18
N ARG A 212 15.18 -7.67 5.20
CA ARG A 212 15.09 -8.98 5.86
C ARG A 212 13.74 -9.22 6.54
N VAL A 213 13.18 -8.19 7.18
CA VAL A 213 11.83 -8.27 7.78
C VAL A 213 10.76 -8.44 6.69
N PHE A 214 10.82 -7.67 5.61
CA PHE A 214 9.88 -7.82 4.48
C PHE A 214 9.94 -9.21 3.84
N ALA A 215 11.15 -9.72 3.55
CA ALA A 215 11.34 -11.02 2.93
C ALA A 215 11.00 -12.20 3.86
N GLY A 216 11.25 -12.05 5.17
CA GLY A 216 10.98 -13.08 6.17
C GLY A 216 9.52 -13.15 6.60
N CYS A 217 8.85 -12.00 6.74
CA CYS A 217 7.44 -11.96 7.14
C CYS A 217 6.49 -12.15 5.96
N LYS A 218 6.79 -11.59 4.77
CA LYS A 218 5.85 -11.52 3.64
C LYS A 218 4.45 -11.10 4.11
N PRO A 219 4.30 -9.90 4.69
CA PRO A 219 3.14 -9.58 5.51
C PRO A 219 1.86 -9.27 4.71
N PHE A 220 1.95 -9.10 3.38
CA PHE A 220 0.87 -8.59 2.55
C PHE A 220 -0.05 -9.71 2.04
N ILE A 221 -1.36 -9.46 2.06
CA ILE A 221 -2.36 -10.39 1.48
C ILE A 221 -2.18 -10.48 -0.03
N GLU A 222 -2.01 -9.33 -0.69
CA GLU A 222 -1.80 -9.28 -2.13
C GLU A 222 -0.33 -9.43 -2.47
N GLU A 223 0.03 -10.53 -3.14
CA GLU A 223 1.40 -10.81 -3.57
C GLU A 223 2.02 -9.68 -4.41
N ARG A 224 1.21 -8.99 -5.24
CA ARG A 224 1.67 -7.84 -6.04
C ARG A 224 2.15 -6.69 -5.17
N VAL A 225 1.44 -6.41 -4.08
CA VAL A 225 1.81 -5.36 -3.12
C VAL A 225 3.09 -5.76 -2.39
N GLY A 226 3.24 -7.05 -2.08
CA GLY A 226 4.48 -7.61 -1.54
C GLY A 226 5.67 -7.43 -2.49
N GLN A 227 5.53 -7.83 -3.75
CA GLN A 227 6.57 -7.67 -4.78
C GLN A 227 6.96 -6.20 -4.98
N PHE A 228 5.97 -5.31 -5.06
CA PHE A 228 6.22 -3.87 -5.17
C PHE A 228 6.96 -3.31 -3.95
N SER A 229 6.55 -3.73 -2.76
CA SER A 229 7.19 -3.30 -1.50
C SER A 229 8.64 -3.79 -1.42
N GLU A 230 8.92 -5.02 -1.84
CA GLU A 230 10.28 -5.57 -1.93
C GLU A 230 11.14 -4.79 -2.93
N MET A 231 10.63 -4.53 -4.13
CA MET A 231 11.31 -3.70 -5.15
C MET A 231 11.63 -2.31 -4.62
N SER A 232 10.70 -1.71 -3.87
CA SER A 232 10.89 -0.40 -3.25
C SER A 232 12.02 -0.41 -2.20
N GLN A 233 12.19 -1.49 -1.43
CA GLN A 233 13.33 -1.62 -0.50
C GLN A 233 14.66 -1.70 -1.24
N TRP A 234 14.74 -2.47 -2.33
CA TRP A 234 15.94 -2.54 -3.16
C TRP A 234 16.30 -1.19 -3.78
N GLN A 235 15.30 -0.47 -4.28
CA GLN A 235 15.49 0.88 -4.82
C GLN A 235 16.07 1.83 -3.77
N ILE A 236 15.49 1.88 -2.56
CA ILE A 236 16.00 2.76 -1.50
C ILE A 236 17.45 2.40 -1.14
N PHE A 237 17.79 1.12 -1.09
CA PHE A 237 19.17 0.68 -0.86
C PHE A 237 20.13 1.20 -1.95
N PHE A 238 19.80 1.03 -3.23
CA PHE A 238 20.65 1.51 -4.32
C PHE A 238 20.76 3.04 -4.37
N VAL A 239 19.71 3.76 -3.97
CA VAL A 239 19.77 5.22 -3.82
C VAL A 239 20.75 5.63 -2.72
N MET A 240 20.73 4.95 -1.58
CA MET A 240 21.69 5.20 -0.49
C MET A 240 23.11 4.81 -0.89
N PHE A 241 23.28 3.72 -1.64
CA PHE A 241 24.57 3.31 -2.19
C PHE A 241 25.11 4.32 -3.21
N ALA A 242 24.28 4.81 -4.13
CA ALA A 242 24.67 5.88 -5.06
C ALA A 242 25.06 7.17 -4.30
N SER A 243 24.31 7.51 -3.24
CA SER A 243 24.67 8.63 -2.35
C SER A 243 26.02 8.43 -1.66
N LEU A 244 26.37 7.19 -1.28
CA LEU A 244 27.68 6.86 -0.71
C LEU A 244 28.80 7.08 -1.74
N LEU A 245 28.62 6.61 -2.97
CA LEU A 245 29.59 6.78 -4.06
C LEU A 245 29.79 8.25 -4.42
N LEU A 246 28.70 9.04 -4.47
CA LEU A 246 28.78 10.49 -4.68
C LEU A 246 29.59 11.16 -3.57
N ARG A 247 29.32 10.80 -2.31
CA ARG A 247 30.04 11.37 -1.17
C ARG A 247 31.51 10.97 -1.15
N PHE A 248 31.82 9.73 -1.52
CA PHE A 248 33.20 9.27 -1.64
C PHE A 248 33.94 10.01 -2.75
N ASN A 249 33.31 10.20 -3.91
CA ASN A 249 33.88 10.93 -5.03
C ASN A 249 34.10 12.42 -4.71
N GLU A 250 33.25 13.06 -3.89
CA GLU A 250 33.49 14.42 -3.39
C GLU A 250 34.73 14.50 -2.48
N MET A 251 35.03 13.46 -1.71
CA MET A 251 36.17 13.42 -0.79
C MET A 251 37.48 13.05 -1.48
N SER A 252 37.43 12.26 -2.56
CA SER A 252 38.60 12.03 -3.41
C SER A 252 38.73 13.20 -4.38
N ASP A 253 39.79 14.02 -4.29
CA ASP A 253 40.04 15.22 -5.12
C ASP A 253 40.07 14.99 -6.67
N GLN A 254 39.71 13.81 -7.17
CA GLN A 254 39.43 13.51 -8.57
C GLN A 254 38.07 14.08 -9.02
N PHE A 255 37.99 15.40 -9.14
CA PHE A 255 36.80 16.07 -9.65
C PHE A 255 36.71 15.96 -11.18
N ASN A 256 36.24 14.81 -11.69
CA ASN A 256 35.98 14.64 -13.13
C ASN A 256 34.49 14.91 -13.45
N ILE A 257 34.24 15.92 -14.30
CA ILE A 257 32.88 16.32 -14.74
C ILE A 257 32.14 15.16 -15.43
N GLU A 258 32.87 14.25 -16.09
CA GLU A 258 32.31 13.04 -16.70
C GLU A 258 31.73 12.07 -15.65
N ASN A 259 32.41 11.89 -14.52
CA ASN A 259 31.91 11.04 -13.44
C ASN A 259 30.59 11.56 -12.88
N LYS A 260 30.45 12.89 -12.72
CA LYS A 260 29.22 13.51 -12.21
C LYS A 260 28.01 13.23 -13.11
N LYS A 261 28.15 13.41 -14.44
CA LYS A 261 27.06 13.10 -15.38
C LYS A 261 26.68 11.62 -15.35
N ALA A 262 27.67 10.72 -15.26
CA ALA A 262 27.41 9.30 -15.13
C ALA A 262 26.63 8.97 -13.85
N PHE A 263 27.00 9.57 -12.71
CA PHE A 263 26.27 9.40 -11.45
C PHE A 263 24.84 9.94 -11.50
N ASP A 264 24.63 11.12 -12.08
CA ASP A 264 23.29 11.70 -12.25
C ASP A 264 22.40 10.78 -13.10
N VAL A 265 22.93 10.24 -14.22
CA VAL A 265 22.22 9.28 -15.08
C VAL A 265 21.91 7.98 -14.35
N ILE A 266 22.88 7.44 -13.59
CA ILE A 266 22.68 6.22 -12.79
C ILE A 266 21.59 6.44 -11.74
N LEU A 267 21.59 7.58 -11.05
CA LEU A 267 20.60 7.89 -10.03
C LEU A 267 19.19 8.02 -10.63
N VAL A 268 19.05 8.78 -11.72
CA VAL A 268 17.78 8.93 -12.43
C VAL A 268 17.29 7.59 -12.99
N GLY A 269 18.17 6.81 -13.60
CA GLY A 269 17.85 5.48 -14.11
C GLY A 269 17.38 4.52 -13.02
N THR A 270 18.04 4.53 -11.86
CA THR A 270 17.66 3.73 -10.68
C THR A 270 16.27 4.11 -10.17
N GLN A 271 15.93 5.41 -10.16
CA GLN A 271 14.61 5.89 -9.73
C GLN A 271 13.50 5.58 -10.76
N ALA A 272 13.83 5.58 -12.05
CA ALA A 272 12.88 5.28 -13.13
C ALA A 272 12.60 3.78 -13.30
N LEU A 273 13.44 2.91 -12.74
CA LEU A 273 13.31 1.46 -12.89
C LEU A 273 12.05 0.91 -12.22
N SER A 274 11.75 1.28 -10.97
CA SER A 274 10.62 0.68 -10.26
C SER A 274 9.25 1.07 -10.85
N PRO A 275 8.98 2.34 -11.23
CA PRO A 275 7.73 2.67 -11.91
C PRO A 275 7.60 1.97 -13.27
N ALA A 276 8.71 1.81 -14.00
CA ALA A 276 8.74 1.11 -15.28
C ALA A 276 8.41 -0.38 -15.15
N VAL A 277 8.99 -1.07 -14.14
CA VAL A 277 8.72 -2.49 -13.88
C VAL A 277 7.25 -2.70 -13.50
N ILE A 278 6.69 -1.83 -12.65
CA ILE A 278 5.27 -1.91 -12.26
C ILE A 278 4.36 -1.68 -13.47
N LEU A 279 4.66 -0.65 -14.28
CA LEU A 279 3.91 -0.37 -15.49
C LEU A 279 3.93 -1.58 -16.43
N LEU A 280 5.09 -2.19 -16.62
CA LEU A 280 5.23 -3.39 -17.44
C LEU A 280 4.43 -4.58 -16.86
N MET A 281 4.48 -4.81 -15.54
CA MET A 281 3.68 -5.85 -14.88
C MET A 281 2.17 -5.64 -15.07
N VAL A 282 1.71 -4.39 -14.98
CA VAL A 282 0.30 -4.03 -15.21
C VAL A 282 -0.09 -4.25 -16.67
N LEU A 283 0.74 -3.82 -17.62
CA LEU A 283 0.48 -3.99 -19.04
C LEU A 283 0.44 -5.46 -19.46
N VAL A 284 1.41 -6.27 -19.00
CA VAL A 284 1.48 -7.72 -19.27
C VAL A 284 0.25 -8.43 -18.71
N LYS A 285 -0.17 -8.13 -17.47
CA LYS A 285 -1.39 -8.72 -16.90
C LYS A 285 -2.67 -8.23 -17.57
N GLY A 286 -2.70 -6.98 -18.03
CA GLY A 286 -3.80 -6.45 -18.84
C GLY A 286 -3.96 -7.23 -20.15
N GLN A 287 -2.84 -7.60 -20.78
CA GLN A 287 -2.81 -8.47 -21.96
C GLN A 287 -3.25 -9.90 -21.66
N ASP A 288 -2.86 -10.48 -20.52
CA ASP A 288 -3.31 -11.82 -20.12
C ASP A 288 -4.82 -11.86 -19.79
N ALA A 289 -5.34 -10.82 -19.14
CA ALA A 289 -6.75 -10.71 -18.81
C ALA A 289 -7.60 -10.59 -20.06
N THR A 290 -7.20 -9.74 -21.01
CA THR A 290 -7.87 -9.59 -22.32
C THR A 290 -7.78 -10.88 -23.15
N THR A 291 -6.63 -11.56 -23.14
CA THR A 291 -6.46 -12.86 -23.83
C THR A 291 -7.32 -13.97 -23.21
N LYS A 292 -7.43 -14.02 -21.88
CA LYS A 292 -8.32 -14.96 -21.17
C LYS A 292 -9.80 -14.65 -21.43
N LEU A 293 -10.18 -13.37 -21.48
CA LEU A 293 -11.53 -12.96 -21.86
C LEU A 293 -11.84 -13.36 -23.31
N ALA A 294 -10.93 -13.08 -24.25
CA ALA A 294 -11.07 -13.46 -25.64
C ALA A 294 -11.25 -14.98 -25.79
N ARG A 295 -10.42 -15.79 -25.12
CA ARG A 295 -10.57 -17.27 -25.10
C ARG A 295 -11.89 -17.73 -24.50
N LYS A 296 -12.41 -17.09 -23.43
CA LYS A 296 -13.73 -17.40 -22.86
C LYS A 296 -14.86 -17.08 -23.83
N VAL A 297 -14.80 -15.94 -24.52
CA VAL A 297 -15.77 -15.56 -25.55
C VAL A 297 -15.75 -16.55 -26.72
N THR A 298 -14.56 -16.92 -27.21
CA THR A 298 -14.43 -17.93 -28.29
C THR A 298 -14.95 -19.29 -27.85
N LYS A 299 -14.68 -19.72 -26.61
CA LYS A 299 -15.12 -21.02 -26.06
C LYS A 299 -16.63 -21.05 -25.74
N SER A 300 -17.21 -19.92 -25.33
CA SER A 300 -18.67 -19.76 -25.18
C SER A 300 -19.36 -19.78 -26.54
N LYS A 301 -18.75 -19.16 -27.56
CA LYS A 301 -19.25 -19.17 -28.95
C LYS A 301 -19.12 -20.53 -29.62
N SER A 302 -18.11 -21.35 -29.28
CA SER A 302 -18.00 -22.73 -29.76
C SER A 302 -18.97 -23.68 -29.05
N ARG A 303 -19.26 -23.45 -27.76
CA ARG A 303 -20.21 -24.25 -26.98
C ARG A 303 -21.67 -23.97 -27.34
N GLY A 304 -22.02 -22.69 -27.57
CA GLY A 304 -23.31 -22.32 -28.16
C GLY A 304 -23.47 -22.74 -29.62
N LYS A 305 -22.38 -23.17 -30.29
CA LYS A 305 -22.42 -23.75 -31.64
C LYS A 305 -22.42 -25.28 -31.62
N SER A 306 -22.10 -25.96 -30.51
CA SER A 306 -22.28 -27.41 -30.40
C SER A 306 -23.70 -27.77 -29.94
N GLU A 307 -24.29 -26.99 -29.04
CA GLU A 307 -25.72 -27.15 -28.66
C GLU A 307 -26.67 -26.89 -29.85
N PHE A 308 -26.31 -26.02 -30.80
CA PHE A 308 -27.12 -25.76 -32.00
C PHE A 308 -26.88 -26.75 -33.16
N VAL A 309 -25.82 -27.57 -33.10
CA VAL A 309 -25.51 -28.55 -34.16
C VAL A 309 -26.01 -29.95 -33.78
N GLU A 310 -26.04 -30.30 -32.49
CA GLU A 310 -26.72 -31.54 -32.05
C GLU A 310 -28.23 -31.49 -32.30
N ASP A 311 -28.87 -30.31 -32.21
CA ASP A 311 -30.31 -30.13 -32.51
C ASP A 311 -30.65 -30.14 -34.01
N GLU A 312 -29.68 -29.93 -34.94
CA GLU A 312 -29.95 -29.97 -36.39
C GLU A 312 -29.78 -31.38 -36.98
N GLU A 313 -28.85 -32.20 -36.47
CA GLU A 313 -28.63 -33.58 -36.96
C GLU A 313 -29.73 -34.55 -36.49
N GLU A 314 -30.26 -34.40 -35.26
CA GLU A 314 -31.37 -35.22 -34.76
C GLU A 314 -32.72 -34.87 -35.43
N VAL A 315 -32.85 -33.65 -35.95
CA VAL A 315 -34.05 -33.18 -36.68
C VAL A 315 -34.02 -33.63 -38.15
N GLU A 316 -32.86 -33.68 -38.82
CA GLU A 316 -32.77 -34.18 -40.20
C GLU A 316 -33.07 -35.68 -40.31
N GLU A 317 -32.58 -36.53 -39.39
CA GLU A 317 -32.89 -37.98 -39.42
C GLU A 317 -34.38 -38.27 -39.11
N GLY A 318 -34.99 -37.49 -38.21
CA GLY A 318 -36.42 -37.61 -37.88
C GLY A 318 -37.36 -37.18 -39.02
N VAL A 319 -36.95 -36.19 -39.83
CA VAL A 319 -37.75 -35.71 -40.97
C VAL A 319 -37.66 -36.67 -42.15
N VAL A 320 -36.53 -37.33 -42.39
CA VAL A 320 -36.37 -38.32 -43.48
C VAL A 320 -37.25 -39.57 -43.24
N GLN A 321 -37.34 -40.08 -42.00
CA GLN A 321 -38.21 -41.23 -41.70
C GLN A 321 -39.71 -40.92 -41.80
N LEU A 322 -40.14 -39.68 -41.52
CA LEU A 322 -41.54 -39.27 -41.64
C LEU A 322 -41.99 -39.06 -43.09
N VAL A 323 -41.07 -38.73 -44.01
CA VAL A 323 -41.37 -38.56 -45.44
C VAL A 323 -41.52 -39.91 -46.15
N GLU A 324 -40.74 -40.92 -45.80
CA GLU A 324 -40.89 -42.28 -46.37
C GLU A 324 -42.19 -42.99 -45.93
N MET A 325 -42.62 -42.81 -44.68
CA MET A 325 -43.90 -43.38 -44.20
C MET A 325 -45.13 -42.74 -44.87
N LYS A 326 -45.06 -41.46 -45.25
CA LYS A 326 -46.19 -40.77 -45.88
C LYS A 326 -46.37 -41.13 -47.36
N ASN A 327 -45.29 -41.46 -48.07
CA ASN A 327 -45.36 -41.89 -49.47
C ASN A 327 -45.81 -43.34 -49.66
N ASN A 328 -45.62 -44.22 -48.68
CA ASN A 328 -46.12 -45.61 -48.76
C ASN A 328 -47.58 -45.78 -48.32
N THR A 329 -48.18 -44.77 -47.68
CA THR A 329 -49.59 -44.81 -47.24
C THR A 329 -50.55 -44.17 -48.27
N MET A 330 -50.04 -43.47 -49.29
CA MET A 330 -50.86 -42.86 -50.37
C MET A 330 -51.04 -43.74 -51.62
N VAL A 331 -50.58 -45.00 -51.62
CA VAL A 331 -50.72 -45.92 -52.77
C VAL A 331 -51.70 -47.09 -52.51
N LEU A 332 -52.31 -47.20 -51.31
CA LEU A 332 -53.21 -48.30 -50.96
C LEU A 332 -54.57 -47.86 -50.38
N GLY A 333 -55.20 -46.84 -50.97
CA GLY A 333 -56.52 -46.36 -50.51
C GLY A 333 -57.40 -45.80 -51.61
N GLY A 334 -57.34 -46.35 -52.82
CA GLY A 334 -58.21 -45.97 -53.93
C GLY A 334 -58.84 -47.20 -54.58
N ARG A 335 -60.01 -47.65 -54.09
CA ARG A 335 -61.08 -48.23 -54.93
C ARG A 335 -62.38 -48.52 -54.19
N SER A 336 -63.49 -48.19 -54.88
CA SER A 336 -64.85 -48.78 -54.86
C SER A 336 -65.70 -48.63 -53.58
N ASP A 337 -67.01 -48.41 -53.59
CA ASP A 337 -68.04 -48.06 -54.60
C ASP A 337 -69.26 -47.60 -53.74
N GLU A 338 -69.95 -46.50 -54.04
CA GLU A 338 -71.12 -46.44 -54.92
C GLU A 338 -72.26 -47.43 -54.54
N SER A 339 -73.29 -46.95 -53.82
CA SER A 339 -74.73 -47.17 -54.13
C SER A 339 -75.66 -46.78 -52.97
N ARG A 340 -76.68 -45.99 -53.31
CA ARG A 340 -77.88 -45.69 -52.51
C ARG A 340 -79.04 -46.36 -53.26
N GLY A 341 -79.94 -47.00 -52.51
CA GLY A 341 -80.90 -47.99 -53.02
C GLY A 341 -81.98 -47.50 -54.00
N GLY A 342 -82.65 -48.51 -54.57
CA GLY A 342 -83.78 -48.42 -55.51
C GLY A 342 -83.95 -49.75 -56.21
#